data_AF-A0A6J5EM29-F1
#
_entry.id   AF-A0A6J5EM29-F1
#
_cell.length_a   1.000
_cell.length_b   1.000
_cell.length_c   1.000
_cell.angle_alpha   90.00
_cell.angle_beta   90.00
_cell.angle_gamma   90.00
#
_symmetry.space_group_name_H-M   'P 1'
#
loop_
_entity.id
_entity.type
_entity.pdbx_description
1 polymer ?
#
loop_
_entity_poly.entity_id
_entity_poly.type
_entity_poly.pdbx_seq_one_letter_code
_entity_poly.pdbx_strand_id
1 'polypeptide(L)'
;MSAPCSCKTDKKHWSHHPVFGIFLAFVLTGLLGAAVTFGVNYLTTKREHAISRISERRTAISAVNRDLMLFAGYATKFQQEISTGLPKENLLQTAKMYDEAAAQAVSSLVATSYVADTRQVMRVQDLSPELQSLRDDVNDVSQNRLLPLLSSVDECVVDFYLTRMKYSTSDLSDECPKYSNSDYSGIPTNIYKRIFAYEMCVDAFTDILMRIGTDPKNRLSGDNEDVRELHAELSNAAAGCPVVKSATQNASPQ
;
A
#
# COMPACT_ATOMS: atom_id res chain seq x y z
N MET A 1 40.84 -84.92 -35.23
CA MET A 1 40.46 -84.31 -36.52
C MET A 1 38.93 -84.19 -36.54
N SER A 2 38.26 -83.07 -36.75
CA SER A 2 38.57 -81.64 -36.73
C SER A 2 37.20 -80.97 -36.54
N ALA A 3 37.06 -80.05 -35.59
CA ALA A 3 35.82 -79.30 -35.36
C ALA A 3 35.63 -78.24 -36.46
N PRO A 4 34.43 -78.03 -37.01
CA PRO A 4 34.17 -76.90 -37.88
C PRO A 4 33.97 -75.62 -37.06
N CYS A 5 34.64 -74.57 -37.50
CA CYS A 5 34.76 -73.25 -36.89
C CYS A 5 33.42 -72.57 -36.60
N SER A 6 33.25 -72.12 -35.36
CA SER A 6 32.26 -71.13 -34.98
C SER A 6 32.64 -69.77 -35.57
N CYS A 7 31.99 -69.35 -36.66
CA CYS A 7 32.04 -67.96 -37.11
C CYS A 7 31.39 -67.06 -36.05
N LYS A 8 32.21 -66.42 -35.21
CA LYS A 8 31.76 -65.28 -34.40
C LYS A 8 31.35 -64.17 -35.36
N THR A 9 30.05 -63.89 -35.41
CA THR A 9 29.55 -62.65 -36.01
C THR A 9 29.95 -61.51 -35.08
N ASP A 10 30.97 -60.75 -35.46
CA ASP A 10 31.30 -59.48 -34.83
C ASP A 10 30.13 -58.52 -35.07
N LYS A 11 29.18 -58.49 -34.14
CA LYS A 11 28.22 -57.39 -34.03
C LYS A 11 29.04 -56.15 -33.71
N LYS A 12 29.45 -55.39 -34.75
CA LYS A 12 30.00 -54.05 -34.58
C LYS A 12 28.98 -53.21 -33.82
N HIS A 13 29.16 -53.13 -32.51
CA HIS A 13 28.35 -52.31 -31.65
C HIS A 13 28.60 -50.85 -32.04
N TRP A 14 27.66 -50.24 -32.78
CA TRP A 14 27.69 -48.84 -33.20
C TRP A 14 27.95 -47.86 -32.03
N SER A 15 27.69 -48.28 -30.79
CA SER A 15 28.04 -47.57 -29.55
C SER A 15 29.53 -47.28 -29.34
N HIS A 16 30.45 -47.99 -30.00
CA HIS A 16 31.91 -47.82 -29.85
C HIS A 16 32.54 -46.94 -30.94
N HIS A 17 31.74 -46.34 -31.84
CA HIS A 17 32.26 -45.44 -32.86
C HIS A 17 32.61 -44.08 -32.21
N PRO A 18 33.84 -43.56 -32.34
CA PRO A 18 34.27 -42.33 -31.66
C PRO A 18 33.41 -41.11 -32.02
N VAL A 19 32.85 -41.09 -33.24
CA VAL A 19 31.91 -40.07 -33.71
C VAL A 19 30.61 -40.06 -32.88
N PHE A 20 30.10 -41.22 -32.47
CA PHE A 20 28.89 -41.32 -31.66
C PHE A 20 29.13 -40.79 -30.24
N GLY A 21 30.31 -41.08 -29.64
CA GLY A 21 30.70 -40.52 -28.35
C GLY A 21 30.82 -39.00 -28.36
N ILE A 22 31.41 -38.42 -29.41
CA ILE A 22 31.52 -36.97 -29.58
C ILE A 22 30.12 -36.34 -29.76
N PHE A 23 29.26 -36.95 -30.58
CA PHE A 23 27.90 -36.43 -30.82
C PHE A 23 27.04 -36.49 -29.54
N LEU A 24 27.12 -37.58 -28.79
CA LEU A 24 26.43 -37.74 -27.51
C LEU A 24 26.91 -36.71 -26.48
N ALA A 25 28.23 -36.48 -26.38
CA ALA A 25 28.79 -35.47 -25.50
C ALA A 25 28.36 -34.05 -25.91
N PHE A 26 28.28 -33.76 -27.20
CA PHE A 26 27.82 -32.47 -27.71
C PHE A 26 26.34 -32.22 -27.40
N VAL A 27 25.48 -33.22 -27.58
CA VAL A 27 24.05 -33.15 -27.26
C VAL A 27 23.84 -32.98 -25.75
N LEU A 28 24.55 -33.74 -24.92
CA LEU A 28 24.48 -33.63 -23.46
C LEU A 28 24.95 -32.26 -22.96
N THR A 29 26.05 -31.74 -23.51
CA THR A 29 26.57 -30.41 -23.16
C THR A 29 25.62 -29.31 -23.63
N GLY A 30 25.03 -29.44 -24.82
CA GLY A 30 24.02 -28.51 -25.33
C GLY A 30 22.74 -28.48 -24.49
N LEU A 31 22.27 -29.64 -24.04
CA LEU A 31 21.13 -29.74 -23.11
C LEU A 31 21.43 -29.12 -21.75
N LEU A 32 22.63 -29.38 -21.19
CA LEU A 32 23.05 -28.77 -19.93
C LEU A 32 23.16 -27.24 -20.06
N GLY A 33 23.79 -26.75 -21.14
CA GLY A 33 23.93 -25.33 -21.42
C GLY A 33 22.57 -24.64 -21.61
N ALA A 34 21.63 -25.29 -22.30
CA ALA A 34 20.27 -24.80 -22.46
C ALA A 34 19.50 -24.78 -21.12
N ALA A 35 19.63 -25.82 -20.29
CA ALA A 35 18.99 -25.87 -18.97
C ALA A 35 19.52 -24.80 -18.02
N VAL A 36 20.85 -24.58 -18.00
CA VAL A 36 21.49 -23.53 -17.20
C VAL A 36 21.06 -22.15 -17.70
N THR A 37 21.09 -21.91 -19.02
CA THR A 37 20.67 -20.63 -19.61
C THR A 37 19.19 -20.36 -19.35
N PHE A 38 18.33 -21.37 -19.46
CA PHE A 38 16.91 -21.26 -19.13
C PHE A 38 16.71 -20.96 -17.65
N GLY A 39 17.44 -21.62 -16.75
CA GLY A 39 17.41 -21.35 -15.31
C GLY A 39 17.84 -19.92 -14.96
N VAL A 40 18.93 -19.44 -15.57
CA VAL A 40 19.42 -18.06 -15.39
C VAL A 40 18.40 -17.05 -15.92
N ASN A 41 17.91 -17.22 -17.15
CA ASN A 41 16.91 -16.33 -17.76
C ASN A 41 15.60 -16.32 -16.97
N TYR A 42 15.16 -17.47 -16.48
CA TYR A 42 13.96 -17.57 -15.66
C TYR A 42 14.10 -16.80 -14.34
N LEU A 43 15.26 -16.90 -13.67
CA LEU A 43 15.53 -16.18 -12.43
C LEU A 43 15.67 -14.66 -12.66
N THR A 44 16.31 -14.23 -13.75
CA THR A 44 16.41 -12.80 -14.09
C THR A 44 15.05 -12.20 -14.44
N THR A 45 14.25 -12.88 -15.28
CA THR A 45 12.88 -12.42 -15.60
C THR A 45 11.99 -12.37 -14.37
N LYS A 46 12.07 -13.35 -13.46
CA LYS A 46 11.34 -13.30 -12.18
C LYS A 46 11.75 -12.11 -11.32
N ARG A 47 13.05 -11.81 -11.26
CA ARG A 47 13.58 -10.67 -10.51
C ARG A 47 13.10 -9.34 -11.12
N GLU A 48 13.13 -9.20 -12.44
CA GLU A 48 12.65 -8.02 -13.15
C GLU A 48 11.15 -7.77 -12.92
N HIS A 49 10.32 -8.82 -12.98
CA HIS A 49 8.90 -8.71 -12.66
C HIS A 49 8.63 -8.37 -11.18
N ALA A 50 9.47 -8.83 -10.25
CA ALA A 50 9.36 -8.44 -8.84
C ALA A 50 9.72 -6.96 -8.65
N ILE A 51 10.84 -6.50 -9.23
CA ILE A 51 11.28 -5.11 -9.17
C ILE A 51 10.22 -4.17 -9.78
N SER A 52 9.67 -4.53 -10.94
CA SER A 52 8.64 -3.74 -11.61
C SER A 52 7.40 -3.56 -10.74
N ARG A 53 6.88 -4.64 -10.13
CA ARG A 53 5.70 -4.58 -9.24
C ARG A 53 5.93 -3.75 -7.98
N ILE A 54 7.11 -3.88 -7.36
CA ILE A 54 7.49 -3.06 -6.19
C ILE A 54 7.54 -1.58 -6.59
N SER A 55 8.13 -1.27 -7.75
CA SER A 55 8.20 0.09 -8.28
C SER A 55 6.82 0.68 -8.56
N GLU A 56 5.92 -0.10 -9.18
CA GLU A 56 4.54 0.32 -9.45
C GLU A 56 3.77 0.60 -8.15
N ARG A 57 3.86 -0.30 -7.17
CA ARG A 57 3.23 -0.11 -5.85
C ARG A 57 3.76 1.11 -5.12
N ARG A 58 5.09 1.30 -5.07
CA ARG A 58 5.70 2.50 -4.47
C ARG A 58 5.23 3.78 -5.16
N THR A 59 5.09 3.75 -6.48
CA THR A 59 4.58 4.90 -7.24
C THR A 59 3.13 5.19 -6.89
N ALA A 60 2.28 4.16 -6.78
CA ALA A 60 0.89 4.31 -6.35
C ALA A 60 0.78 4.83 -4.90
N ILE A 61 1.58 4.30 -3.97
CA ILE A 61 1.62 4.75 -2.57
C ILE A 61 2.07 6.22 -2.49
N SER A 62 3.12 6.58 -3.22
CA SER A 62 3.60 7.96 -3.26
C SER A 62 2.57 8.91 -3.88
N ALA A 63 1.78 8.46 -4.85
CA ALA A 63 0.68 9.25 -5.41
C ALA A 63 -0.43 9.46 -4.38
N VAL A 64 -0.85 8.39 -3.68
CA VAL A 64 -1.83 8.49 -2.59
C VAL A 64 -1.34 9.46 -1.51
N ASN A 65 -0.11 9.31 -1.03
CA ASN A 65 0.46 10.21 -0.02
C ASN A 65 0.45 11.67 -0.49
N ARG A 66 0.86 11.91 -1.73
CA ARG A 66 0.83 13.26 -2.33
C ARG A 66 -0.57 13.84 -2.27
N ASP A 67 -1.59 13.09 -2.68
CA ASP A 67 -2.97 13.59 -2.72
C ASP A 67 -3.51 13.88 -1.32
N LEU A 68 -3.24 12.99 -0.36
CA LEU A 68 -3.62 13.18 1.05
C LEU A 68 -2.93 14.41 1.66
N MET A 69 -1.65 14.62 1.37
CA MET A 69 -0.89 15.77 1.85
C MET A 69 -1.23 17.08 1.13
N LEU A 70 -1.66 17.02 -0.14
CA LEU A 70 -2.20 18.19 -0.84
C LEU A 70 -3.44 18.72 -0.14
N PHE A 71 -4.35 17.83 0.28
CA PHE A 71 -5.51 18.23 1.08
C PHE A 71 -5.09 18.95 2.37
N ALA A 72 -4.16 18.39 3.15
CA ALA A 72 -3.68 19.05 4.37
C ALA A 72 -3.03 20.41 4.10
N GLY A 73 -2.18 20.50 3.08
CA GLY A 73 -1.52 21.75 2.70
C GLY A 73 -2.53 22.83 2.27
N TYR A 74 -3.54 22.47 1.49
CA TYR A 74 -4.60 23.40 1.12
C TYR A 74 -5.54 23.72 2.29
N ALA A 75 -5.81 22.78 3.20
CA ALA A 75 -6.58 23.04 4.42
C ALA A 75 -5.87 24.09 5.30
N THR A 76 -4.57 23.90 5.56
CA THR A 76 -3.73 24.83 6.32
C THR A 76 -3.70 26.19 5.65
N LYS A 77 -3.42 26.25 4.35
CA LYS A 77 -3.39 27.51 3.60
C LYS A 77 -4.74 28.21 3.65
N PHE A 78 -5.83 27.49 3.38
CA PHE A 78 -7.16 28.07 3.33
C PHE A 78 -7.59 28.61 4.69
N GLN A 79 -7.37 27.85 5.75
CA GLN A 79 -7.62 28.28 7.12
C GLN A 79 -6.82 29.55 7.47
N GLN A 80 -5.55 29.63 7.07
CA GLN A 80 -4.70 30.81 7.33
C GLN A 80 -5.21 32.04 6.56
N GLU A 81 -5.60 31.86 5.31
CA GLU A 81 -6.16 32.93 4.48
C GLU A 81 -7.50 33.44 5.02
N ILE A 82 -8.35 32.55 5.54
CA ILE A 82 -9.60 32.90 6.21
C ILE A 82 -9.30 33.74 7.47
N SER A 83 -8.37 33.27 8.30
CA SER A 83 -8.00 33.90 9.58
C SER A 83 -7.35 35.27 9.40
N THR A 84 -6.53 35.43 8.36
CA THR A 84 -5.89 36.71 8.02
C THR A 84 -6.84 37.69 7.34
N GLY A 85 -8.06 37.25 7.02
CA GLY A 85 -9.12 38.11 6.50
C GLY A 85 -8.90 38.54 5.05
N LEU A 86 -8.29 37.69 4.22
CA LEU A 86 -8.09 37.99 2.80
C LEU A 86 -9.41 38.35 2.08
N PRO A 87 -9.35 39.16 1.00
CA PRO A 87 -10.51 39.46 0.18
C PRO A 87 -11.18 38.19 -0.36
N LYS A 88 -12.50 38.27 -0.55
CA LYS A 88 -13.35 37.16 -1.00
C LYS A 88 -12.83 36.51 -2.28
N GLU A 89 -12.33 37.31 -3.22
CA GLU A 89 -11.86 36.85 -4.53
C GLU A 89 -10.66 35.89 -4.39
N ASN A 90 -9.74 36.19 -3.47
CA ASN A 90 -8.59 35.34 -3.19
C ASN A 90 -9.02 34.05 -2.46
N LEU A 91 -9.95 34.19 -1.51
CA LEU A 91 -10.51 33.04 -0.79
C LEU A 91 -11.21 32.06 -1.74
N LEU A 92 -11.91 32.54 -2.77
CA LEU A 92 -12.59 31.69 -3.75
C LEU A 92 -11.60 30.84 -4.57
N GLN A 93 -10.43 31.40 -4.91
CA GLN A 93 -9.41 30.64 -5.63
C GLN A 93 -8.85 29.52 -4.74
N THR A 94 -8.53 29.81 -3.48
CA THR A 94 -8.03 28.82 -2.55
C THR A 94 -9.08 27.79 -2.19
N ALA A 95 -10.35 28.19 -2.01
CA ALA A 95 -11.48 27.28 -1.81
C ALA A 95 -11.60 26.26 -2.95
N LYS A 96 -11.49 26.71 -4.21
CA LYS A 96 -11.52 25.81 -5.36
C LYS A 96 -10.40 24.77 -5.33
N MET A 97 -9.16 25.21 -5.05
CA MET A 97 -8.02 24.30 -4.97
C MET A 97 -8.16 23.32 -3.79
N TYR A 98 -8.74 23.80 -2.69
CA TYR A 98 -9.06 23.00 -1.52
C TYR A 98 -10.10 21.92 -1.83
N ASP A 99 -11.22 22.28 -2.47
CA ASP A 99 -12.28 21.34 -2.86
C ASP A 99 -11.75 20.25 -3.82
N GLU A 100 -10.92 20.64 -4.80
CA GLU A 100 -10.26 19.71 -5.71
C GLU A 100 -9.33 18.74 -4.95
N ALA A 101 -8.57 19.23 -3.98
CA ALA A 101 -7.69 18.42 -3.15
C ALA A 101 -8.45 17.49 -2.20
N ALA A 102 -9.56 17.94 -1.61
CA ALA A 102 -10.43 17.13 -0.76
C ALA A 102 -11.04 15.97 -1.55
N ALA A 103 -11.57 16.23 -2.74
CA ALA A 103 -12.10 15.19 -3.62
C ALA A 103 -11.04 14.17 -4.04
N GLN A 104 -9.83 14.63 -4.37
CA GLN A 104 -8.70 13.75 -4.68
C GLN A 104 -8.31 12.89 -3.48
N ALA A 105 -8.19 13.48 -2.29
CA ALA A 105 -7.84 12.75 -1.07
C ALA A 105 -8.86 11.65 -0.74
N VAL A 106 -10.17 11.94 -0.83
CA VAL A 106 -11.24 10.95 -0.63
C VAL A 106 -11.14 9.81 -1.66
N SER A 107 -10.95 10.14 -2.94
CA SER A 107 -10.78 9.15 -4.00
C SER A 107 -9.55 8.26 -3.77
N SER A 108 -8.43 8.87 -3.36
CA SER A 108 -7.17 8.17 -3.12
C SER A 108 -7.25 7.27 -1.88
N LEU A 109 -8.00 7.64 -0.83
CA LEU A 109 -8.29 6.73 0.29
C LEU A 109 -9.04 5.48 -0.15
N VAL A 110 -10.04 5.60 -1.03
CA VAL A 110 -10.78 4.43 -1.55
C VAL A 110 -9.85 3.52 -2.38
N ALA A 111 -8.91 4.13 -3.13
CA ALA A 111 -7.92 3.42 -3.94
C ALA A 111 -6.80 2.75 -3.12
N THR A 112 -6.61 3.05 -1.83
CA THR A 112 -5.60 2.37 -0.98
C THR A 112 -5.81 0.85 -0.90
N SER A 113 -7.06 0.40 -1.04
CA SER A 113 -7.40 -1.02 -1.12
C SER A 113 -6.68 -1.74 -2.27
N TYR A 114 -6.38 -1.06 -3.39
CA TYR A 114 -5.61 -1.58 -4.52
C TYR A 114 -4.13 -1.78 -4.19
N VAL A 115 -3.56 -0.85 -3.39
CA VAL A 115 -2.16 -0.93 -2.92
C VAL A 115 -1.96 -2.12 -1.99
N ALA A 116 -2.93 -2.36 -1.10
CA ALA A 116 -2.96 -3.53 -0.23
C ALA A 116 -3.34 -4.82 -0.97
N ASP A 117 -3.85 -4.74 -2.21
CA ASP A 117 -4.31 -5.91 -2.95
C ASP A 117 -3.17 -6.64 -3.66
N THR A 118 -2.81 -7.81 -3.13
CA THR A 118 -1.89 -8.77 -3.75
C THR A 118 -2.55 -9.60 -4.87
N ARG A 119 -3.86 -9.40 -5.11
CA ARG A 119 -4.70 -10.14 -6.06
C ARG A 119 -4.28 -10.12 -7.52
N GLN A 120 -3.41 -9.22 -7.96
CA GLN A 120 -2.98 -9.22 -9.37
C GLN A 120 -2.15 -10.46 -9.76
N VAL A 121 -1.74 -11.33 -8.81
CA VAL A 121 -0.96 -12.55 -9.13
C VAL A 121 -1.47 -13.83 -8.43
N MET A 122 -2.30 -13.75 -7.40
CA MET A 122 -2.86 -14.94 -6.73
C MET A 122 -4.38 -14.88 -6.68
N ARG A 123 -5.04 -16.01 -6.96
CA ARG A 123 -6.49 -16.13 -6.76
C ARG A 123 -6.77 -15.84 -5.29
N VAL A 124 -7.85 -15.11 -5.00
CA VAL A 124 -8.27 -14.70 -3.64
C VAL A 124 -8.30 -15.86 -2.63
N GLN A 125 -8.46 -17.09 -3.12
CA GLN A 125 -8.49 -18.33 -2.32
C GLN A 125 -7.11 -18.81 -1.81
N ASP A 126 -5.99 -18.25 -2.30
CA ASP A 126 -4.63 -18.69 -1.94
C ASP A 126 -3.91 -17.73 -0.96
N LEU A 127 -4.62 -16.77 -0.38
CA LEU A 127 -4.07 -15.83 0.60
C LEU A 127 -3.98 -16.48 1.98
N SER A 128 -2.79 -16.42 2.61
CA SER A 128 -2.66 -16.82 4.02
C SER A 128 -3.55 -15.95 4.92
N PRO A 129 -4.09 -16.49 6.02
CA PRO A 129 -4.92 -15.73 6.97
C PRO A 129 -4.26 -14.44 7.47
N GLU A 130 -2.94 -14.45 7.63
CA GLU A 130 -2.16 -13.30 8.11
C GLU A 130 -2.13 -12.16 7.06
N LEU A 131 -2.09 -12.48 5.76
CA LEU A 131 -2.17 -11.47 4.70
C LEU A 131 -3.58 -10.88 4.57
N GLN A 132 -4.62 -11.66 4.89
CA GLN A 132 -6.00 -11.16 4.95
C GLN A 132 -6.16 -10.21 6.12
N SER A 133 -5.65 -10.57 7.30
CA SER A 133 -5.67 -9.71 8.48
C SER A 133 -4.95 -8.39 8.23
N LEU A 134 -3.79 -8.39 7.56
CA LEU A 134 -3.06 -7.15 7.25
C LEU A 134 -3.85 -6.22 6.32
N ARG A 135 -4.55 -6.78 5.33
CA ARG A 135 -5.46 -6.02 4.46
C ARG A 135 -6.60 -5.40 5.26
N ASP A 136 -7.18 -6.17 6.18
CA ASP A 136 -8.28 -5.70 7.00
C ASP A 136 -7.83 -4.57 7.93
N ASP A 137 -6.63 -4.64 8.50
CA ASP A 137 -6.07 -3.55 9.30
C ASP A 137 -5.79 -2.28 8.46
N VAL A 138 -5.28 -2.41 7.24
CA VAL A 138 -5.10 -1.26 6.32
C VAL A 138 -6.45 -0.63 5.95
N ASN A 139 -7.48 -1.47 5.72
CA ASN A 139 -8.84 -1.00 5.49
C ASN A 139 -9.43 -0.33 6.73
N ASP A 140 -9.19 -0.86 7.94
CA ASP A 140 -9.61 -0.24 9.20
C ASP A 140 -9.00 1.16 9.35
N VAL A 141 -7.69 1.30 9.16
CA VAL A 141 -7.02 2.60 9.28
C VAL A 141 -7.55 3.59 8.23
N SER A 142 -7.69 3.18 6.98
CA SER A 142 -8.20 4.07 5.92
C SER A 142 -9.67 4.47 6.13
N GLN A 143 -10.56 3.52 6.41
CA GLN A 143 -12.01 3.74 6.47
C GLN A 143 -12.50 4.24 7.83
N ASN A 144 -11.92 3.72 8.92
CA ASN A 144 -12.39 4.02 10.27
C ASN A 144 -11.53 5.08 10.96
N ARG A 145 -10.36 5.46 10.44
CA ARG A 145 -9.51 6.49 11.08
C ARG A 145 -9.24 7.69 10.19
N LEU A 146 -8.64 7.47 9.02
CA LEU A 146 -8.25 8.54 8.11
C LEU A 146 -9.44 9.24 7.46
N LEU A 147 -10.39 8.49 6.90
CA LEU A 147 -11.56 9.07 6.23
C LEU A 147 -12.41 9.93 7.18
N PRO A 148 -12.75 9.48 8.41
CA PRO A 148 -13.49 10.32 9.35
C PRO A 148 -12.70 11.55 9.81
N LEU A 149 -11.38 11.43 9.97
CA LEU A 149 -10.53 12.56 10.32
C LEU A 149 -10.45 13.59 9.18
N LEU A 150 -10.36 13.13 7.93
CA LEU A 150 -10.48 13.96 6.73
C LEU A 150 -11.81 14.70 6.72
N SER A 151 -12.93 14.00 6.86
CA SER A 151 -14.26 14.61 6.91
C SER A 151 -14.39 15.61 8.06
N SER A 152 -13.80 15.31 9.22
CA SER A 152 -13.81 16.20 10.39
C SER A 152 -12.99 17.48 10.19
N VAL A 153 -11.86 17.39 9.47
CA VAL A 153 -11.10 18.58 9.02
C VAL A 153 -11.95 19.36 8.03
N ASP A 154 -12.55 18.68 7.06
CA ASP A 154 -13.31 19.30 5.98
C ASP A 154 -14.52 20.09 6.48
N GLU A 155 -15.36 19.46 7.30
CA GLU A 155 -16.49 20.11 7.94
C GLU A 155 -16.06 21.36 8.72
N CYS A 156 -14.91 21.30 9.42
CA CYS A 156 -14.45 22.43 10.20
C CYS A 156 -13.91 23.58 9.34
N VAL A 157 -13.09 23.30 8.33
CA VAL A 157 -12.54 24.33 7.43
C VAL A 157 -13.66 25.01 6.65
N VAL A 158 -14.63 24.23 6.16
CA VAL A 158 -15.80 24.76 5.44
C VAL A 158 -16.69 25.60 6.36
N ASP A 159 -16.97 25.16 7.59
CA ASP A 159 -17.76 25.95 8.55
C ASP A 159 -17.06 27.26 8.93
N PHE A 160 -15.74 27.21 9.13
CA PHE A 160 -14.91 28.39 9.38
C PHE A 160 -14.97 29.39 8.21
N TYR A 161 -14.88 28.88 6.97
CA TYR A 161 -15.06 29.68 5.76
C TYR A 161 -16.45 30.30 5.66
N LEU A 162 -17.51 29.52 5.84
CA LEU A 162 -18.89 30.02 5.75
C LEU A 162 -19.18 31.07 6.84
N THR A 163 -18.63 30.88 8.03
CA THR A 163 -18.73 31.86 9.12
C THR A 163 -18.03 33.16 8.76
N ARG A 164 -16.82 33.10 8.17
CA ARG A 164 -16.12 34.29 7.64
C ARG A 164 -16.94 35.02 6.59
N MET A 165 -17.56 34.26 5.68
CA MET A 165 -18.39 34.80 4.60
C MET A 165 -19.66 35.49 5.12
N LYS A 166 -20.23 34.99 6.21
CA LYS A 166 -21.41 35.57 6.87
C LYS A 166 -21.06 36.76 7.75
N TYR A 167 -19.91 36.73 8.41
CA TYR A 167 -19.46 37.73 9.39
C TYR A 167 -18.06 38.25 9.03
N SER A 168 -18.00 39.14 8.04
CA SER A 168 -16.74 39.62 7.43
C SER A 168 -15.85 40.50 8.34
N THR A 169 -16.28 40.81 9.55
CA THR A 169 -15.54 41.67 10.49
C THR A 169 -15.42 41.09 11.91
N SER A 170 -15.97 39.91 12.16
CA SER A 170 -15.97 39.31 13.49
C SER A 170 -14.72 38.47 13.74
N ASP A 171 -14.26 38.46 15.00
CA ASP A 171 -13.24 37.51 15.46
C ASP A 171 -13.79 36.09 15.30
N LEU A 172 -13.07 35.27 14.54
CA LEU A 172 -13.43 33.88 14.31
C LEU A 172 -12.83 33.00 15.40
N SER A 173 -13.63 32.05 15.87
CA SER A 173 -13.15 31.02 16.80
C SER A 173 -12.46 29.92 16.01
N ASP A 174 -11.21 29.60 16.37
CA ASP A 174 -10.47 28.45 15.82
C ASP A 174 -10.99 27.09 16.34
N GLU A 175 -11.97 27.11 17.25
CA GLU A 175 -12.62 25.90 17.76
C GLU A 175 -13.66 25.38 16.76
N CYS A 176 -13.39 24.20 16.23
CA CYS A 176 -14.31 23.38 15.49
C CYS A 176 -15.42 22.83 16.41
N PRO A 177 -16.62 22.59 15.88
CA PRO A 177 -17.61 21.78 16.58
C PRO A 177 -17.02 20.40 16.92
N LYS A 178 -17.43 19.89 18.08
CA LYS A 178 -17.14 18.50 18.44
C LYS A 178 -17.75 17.61 17.37
N TYR A 179 -16.94 16.73 16.81
CA TYR A 179 -17.44 15.76 15.85
C TYR A 179 -18.54 14.95 16.53
N SER A 180 -19.72 14.91 15.90
CA SER A 180 -20.98 14.47 16.53
C SER A 180 -21.01 12.98 16.85
N ASN A 181 -20.10 12.18 16.27
CA ASN A 181 -19.89 10.79 16.67
C ASN A 181 -19.09 10.72 17.97
N SER A 182 -19.72 10.18 19.01
CA SER A 182 -19.11 9.89 20.33
C SER A 182 -17.81 9.08 20.26
N ASP A 183 -17.57 8.41 19.13
CA ASP A 183 -16.48 7.49 18.93
C ASP A 183 -15.15 8.18 18.60
N TYR A 184 -15.16 9.49 18.30
CA TYR A 184 -13.98 10.30 17.92
C TYR A 184 -13.58 11.32 18.98
N SER A 185 -13.81 11.01 20.26
CA SER A 185 -13.53 11.90 21.40
C SER A 185 -12.07 12.40 21.54
N GLY A 186 -11.12 11.79 20.80
CA GLY A 186 -9.71 12.21 20.76
C GLY A 186 -9.37 13.22 19.66
N ILE A 187 -10.31 13.59 18.77
CA ILE A 187 -10.06 14.59 17.73
C ILE A 187 -9.91 15.98 18.37
N PRO A 188 -8.83 16.72 18.09
CA PRO A 188 -8.67 18.09 18.58
C PRO A 188 -9.82 18.99 18.15
N THR A 189 -10.25 19.86 19.06
CA THR A 189 -11.29 20.87 18.79
C THR A 189 -10.72 22.06 18.03
N ASN A 190 -9.47 22.42 18.24
CA ASN A 190 -8.80 23.48 17.48
C ASN A 190 -8.48 23.03 16.04
N ILE A 191 -8.84 23.85 15.04
CA ILE A 191 -8.68 23.56 13.62
C ILE A 191 -7.24 23.24 13.21
N TYR A 192 -6.25 23.99 13.70
CA TYR A 192 -4.84 23.74 13.41
C TYR A 192 -4.38 22.39 13.95
N LYS A 193 -4.74 22.10 15.20
CA LYS A 193 -4.39 20.82 15.83
C LYS A 193 -5.07 19.65 15.11
N ARG A 194 -6.26 19.87 14.55
CA ARG A 194 -7.00 18.86 13.79
C ARG A 194 -6.33 18.58 12.44
N ILE A 195 -5.93 19.61 11.70
CA ILE A 195 -5.19 19.45 10.45
C ILE A 195 -3.83 18.78 10.72
N PHE A 196 -3.12 19.20 11.75
CA PHE A 196 -1.85 18.58 12.15
C PHE A 196 -2.02 17.09 12.53
N ALA A 197 -3.09 16.74 13.27
CA ALA A 197 -3.40 15.35 13.59
C ALA A 197 -3.67 14.52 12.32
N TYR A 198 -4.31 15.11 11.31
CA TYR A 198 -4.50 14.48 10.02
C TYR A 198 -3.17 14.25 9.28
N GLU A 199 -2.31 15.26 9.18
CA GLU A 199 -0.97 15.16 8.58
C GLU A 199 -0.15 14.04 9.22
N MET A 200 -0.08 14.02 10.55
CA MET A 200 0.63 12.99 11.31
C MET A 200 0.08 11.58 11.03
N CYS A 201 -1.25 11.44 10.89
CA CYS A 201 -1.88 10.16 10.59
C CYS A 201 -1.61 9.72 9.13
N VAL A 202 -1.58 10.66 8.17
CA VAL A 202 -1.22 10.39 6.77
C VAL A 202 0.24 9.95 6.64
N ASP A 203 1.17 10.63 7.32
CA ASP A 203 2.59 10.25 7.31
C ASP A 203 2.79 8.85 7.90
N ALA A 204 2.19 8.58 9.06
CA ALA A 204 2.25 7.27 9.71
C ALA A 204 1.67 6.17 8.80
N PHE A 205 0.49 6.41 8.22
CA PHE A 205 -0.15 5.46 7.31
C PHE A 205 0.68 5.21 6.04
N THR A 206 1.28 6.25 5.48
CA THR A 206 2.12 6.15 4.28
C THR A 206 3.41 5.38 4.56
N ASP A 207 4.08 5.58 5.71
CA ASP A 207 5.28 4.82 6.06
C ASP A 207 4.98 3.30 6.07
N ILE A 208 3.82 2.92 6.63
CA ILE A 208 3.38 1.53 6.68
C ILE A 208 3.08 1.01 5.27
N LEU A 209 2.32 1.76 4.48
CA LEU A 209 2.01 1.36 3.10
C LEU A 209 3.29 1.21 2.27
N MET A 210 4.27 2.11 2.44
CA MET A 210 5.57 2.01 1.81
C MET A 210 6.26 0.71 2.22
N ARG A 211 6.39 0.42 3.52
CA ARG A 211 6.97 -0.84 4.01
C ARG A 211 6.31 -2.06 3.38
N ILE A 212 4.97 -2.13 3.37
CA ILE A 212 4.19 -3.19 2.70
C ILE A 212 4.50 -3.26 1.20
N GLY A 213 4.55 -2.12 0.52
CA GLY A 213 4.83 -2.02 -0.90
C GLY A 213 6.28 -2.30 -1.29
N THR A 214 7.21 -2.26 -0.33
CA THR A 214 8.65 -2.44 -0.56
C THR A 214 9.14 -3.88 -0.38
N ASP A 215 8.36 -4.78 0.22
CA ASP A 215 8.79 -6.15 0.52
C ASP A 215 9.00 -6.94 -0.79
N PRO A 216 10.28 -7.25 -1.15
CA PRO A 216 10.61 -7.91 -2.40
C PRO A 216 10.27 -9.39 -2.40
N LYS A 217 9.97 -9.96 -1.23
CA LYS A 217 9.32 -11.26 -1.16
C LYS A 217 7.85 -11.02 -1.44
N ASN A 218 7.38 -11.45 -2.60
CA ASN A 218 6.07 -12.11 -2.58
C ASN A 218 6.17 -13.17 -1.48
N ARG A 219 5.57 -12.94 -0.31
CA ARG A 219 5.58 -13.73 0.94
C ARG A 219 5.00 -15.15 0.77
N LEU A 220 5.51 -15.86 -0.24
CA LEU A 220 5.24 -17.25 -0.59
C LEU A 220 5.95 -18.22 0.36
N SER A 221 6.82 -17.74 1.26
CA SER A 221 7.54 -18.60 2.21
C SER A 221 6.84 -18.76 3.56
N GLY A 222 5.67 -18.14 3.78
CA GLY A 222 4.88 -18.36 5.00
C GLY A 222 5.62 -17.99 6.29
N ASP A 223 6.53 -17.01 6.23
CA ASP A 223 7.23 -16.55 7.43
C ASP A 223 6.34 -15.55 8.16
N ASN A 224 5.53 -16.09 9.07
CA ASN A 224 4.50 -15.37 9.81
C ASN A 224 5.07 -14.32 10.78
N GLU A 225 6.38 -14.31 11.00
CA GLU A 225 7.08 -13.37 11.88
C GLU A 225 7.10 -11.95 11.29
N ASP A 226 7.47 -11.79 10.02
CA ASP A 226 7.49 -10.50 9.31
C ASP A 226 6.07 -9.91 9.15
N VAL A 227 5.04 -10.75 9.07
CA VAL A 227 3.64 -10.30 9.00
C VAL A 227 3.17 -9.80 10.36
N ARG A 228 3.52 -10.50 11.44
CA ARG A 228 3.22 -10.09 12.82
C ARG A 228 3.94 -8.81 13.23
N GLU A 229 5.17 -8.62 12.78
CA GLU A 229 5.91 -7.37 12.99
C GLU A 229 5.19 -6.20 12.31
N LEU A 230 4.80 -6.35 11.05
CA LEU A 230 4.01 -5.31 10.36
C LEU A 230 2.65 -5.05 11.01
N HIS A 231 1.97 -6.06 11.56
CA HIS A 231 0.76 -5.84 12.36
C HIS A 231 1.04 -5.01 13.61
N ALA A 232 2.10 -5.33 14.35
CA ALA A 232 2.48 -4.58 15.54
C ALA A 232 2.88 -3.14 15.19
N GLU A 233 3.63 -2.95 14.11
CA GLU A 233 4.00 -1.63 13.59
C GLU A 233 2.76 -0.85 13.12
N LEU A 234 1.83 -1.49 12.40
CA LEU A 234 0.58 -0.89 11.97
C LEU A 234 -0.29 -0.48 13.15
N SER A 235 -0.38 -1.33 14.18
CA SER A 235 -1.08 -1.02 15.42
C SER A 235 -0.44 0.16 16.17
N ASN A 236 0.89 0.20 16.25
CA ASN A 236 1.65 1.26 16.92
C ASN A 236 1.62 2.60 16.15
N ALA A 237 1.78 2.57 14.83
CA ALA A 237 1.72 3.76 13.99
C ALA A 237 0.29 4.30 13.88
N ALA A 238 -0.71 3.41 13.81
CA ALA A 238 -2.11 3.78 13.90
C ALA A 238 -2.55 4.24 15.30
N ALA A 239 -1.75 4.02 16.35
CA ALA A 239 -1.99 4.61 17.67
C ALA A 239 -1.80 6.13 17.67
N GLY A 240 -1.05 6.68 16.70
CA GLY A 240 -0.96 8.12 16.44
C GLY A 240 -2.20 8.69 15.74
N CYS A 241 -3.04 7.84 15.13
CA CYS A 241 -4.32 8.23 14.56
C CYS A 241 -5.42 8.15 15.64
N PRO A 242 -6.23 9.20 15.86
CA PRO A 242 -7.33 9.13 16.81
C PRO A 242 -8.26 7.95 16.47
N VAL A 243 -8.44 7.07 17.45
CA VAL A 243 -9.09 5.76 17.27
C VAL A 243 -10.61 5.90 17.45
N VAL A 244 -11.37 5.28 16.55
CA VAL A 244 -12.79 4.95 16.77
C VAL A 244 -12.86 4.02 17.96
N LYS A 245 -13.56 4.40 19.03
CA LYS A 245 -14.01 3.40 20.01
C LYS A 245 -14.93 2.42 19.29
N SER A 246 -14.36 1.34 18.77
CA SER A 246 -15.16 0.22 18.28
C SER A 246 -16.05 -0.26 19.41
N ALA A 247 -17.30 -0.56 19.09
CA ALA A 247 -18.33 -1.04 19.99
C ALA A 247 -17.98 -2.43 20.56
N THR A 248 -16.93 -2.50 21.37
CA THR A 248 -16.44 -3.72 22.02
C THR A 248 -16.23 -3.46 23.51
N GLN A 249 -17.27 -2.94 24.18
CA GLN A 249 -17.43 -3.03 25.63
C GLN A 249 -18.91 -3.28 25.99
N ASN A 250 -19.55 -4.26 25.35
CA ASN A 250 -20.83 -4.82 25.81
C ASN A 250 -20.89 -6.35 25.63
N ALA A 251 -19.75 -7.03 25.82
CA ALA A 251 -19.73 -8.46 26.11
C ALA A 251 -19.20 -8.67 27.52
N SER A 252 -20.01 -8.30 28.51
CA SER A 252 -19.91 -8.86 29.85
C SER A 252 -20.87 -10.05 29.89
N PRO A 253 -20.40 -11.31 29.98
CA PRO A 253 -21.31 -12.41 30.25
C PRO A 253 -21.83 -12.23 31.68
N GLN A 254 -23.15 -12.15 31.81
CA GLN A 254 -23.85 -12.50 33.04
C GLN A 254 -23.77 -14.02 33.26
#